data_AF-A0A191HUW8-F1
#
_entry.id   AF-A0A191HUW8-F1
#
_cell.length_a   1.000
_cell.length_b   1.000
_cell.length_c   1.000
_cell.angle_alpha   90.00
_cell.angle_beta   90.00
_cell.angle_gamma   90.00
#
_symmetry.space_group_name_H-M   'P 1'
#
loop_
_entity.id
_entity.type
_entity.pdbx_description
1 polymer ?
#
loop_
_entity_poly.entity_id
_entity_poly.type
_entity_poly.pdbx_seq_one_letter_code
_entity_poly.pdbx_strand_id
1 'polypeptide(L)'
;MLITGQELLILDEPTFGQDEENQNELLDYMKFINEELGVTVIVITHDMELVGSFCNRALVLNQGLKVFDGPIEALFFEDDLLRKVT
;
A
#
# COMPACT_ATOMS: atom_id res chain seq x y z
N MET A 1 -11.34 9.78 9.64
CA MET A 1 -11.07 10.94 10.52
C MET A 1 -9.68 10.73 11.12
N LEU A 2 -8.69 11.53 10.72
CA LEU A 2 -7.34 11.47 11.29
C LEU A 2 -7.34 12.25 12.61
N ILE A 3 -6.75 11.67 13.65
CA ILE A 3 -6.60 12.31 14.97
C ILE A 3 -5.12 12.63 15.13
N THR A 4 -4.78 13.82 15.61
CA THR A 4 -3.37 14.23 15.72
C THR A 4 -2.57 13.34 16.68
N GLY A 5 -1.28 13.14 16.37
CA GLY A 5 -0.35 12.40 17.23
C GLY A 5 -0.34 10.87 17.06
N GLN A 6 -0.85 10.35 15.95
CA GLN A 6 -0.81 8.92 15.64
C GLN A 6 0.56 8.53 15.08
N GLU A 7 1.16 7.45 15.58
CA GLU A 7 2.42 6.87 15.05
C GLU A 7 2.18 5.87 13.91
N LEU A 8 0.93 5.41 13.75
CA LEU A 8 0.52 4.40 12.78
C LEU A 8 -0.85 4.75 12.17
N LEU A 9 -0.92 4.70 10.85
CA LEU A 9 -2.13 4.81 10.05
C LEU A 9 -2.36 3.49 9.30
N ILE A 10 -3.55 2.90 9.45
CA ILE A 10 -3.96 1.69 8.73
C ILE A 10 -5.18 2.04 7.89
N LEU A 11 -5.14 1.67 6.61
CA LEU A 11 -6.17 1.98 5.63
C LEU A 11 -6.57 0.70 4.89
N ASP A 12 -7.87 0.45 4.81
CA ASP A 12 -8.45 -0.69 4.11
C ASP A 12 -9.15 -0.21 2.85
N GLU A 13 -8.61 -0.59 1.68
CA GLU A 13 -9.05 -0.19 0.34
C GLU A 13 -9.33 1.33 0.19
N PRO A 14 -8.35 2.21 0.48
CA PRO A 14 -8.61 3.64 0.64
C PRO A 14 -8.96 4.36 -0.68
N THR A 15 -8.64 3.76 -1.83
CA THR A 15 -8.91 4.29 -3.16
C THR A 15 -10.20 3.74 -3.79
N PHE A 16 -10.89 2.80 -3.12
CA PHE A 16 -12.08 2.17 -3.70
C PHE A 16 -13.19 3.19 -3.96
N GLY A 17 -13.66 3.24 -5.22
CA GLY A 17 -14.75 4.11 -5.64
C GLY A 17 -14.37 5.58 -5.82
N GLN A 18 -13.07 5.91 -5.76
CA GLN A 18 -12.55 7.23 -6.15
C GLN A 18 -12.32 7.31 -7.65
N ASP A 19 -12.34 8.53 -8.19
CA ASP A 19 -11.75 8.81 -9.51
C ASP A 19 -10.23 8.94 -9.42
N GLU A 20 -9.57 8.96 -10.58
CA GLU A 20 -8.10 9.01 -10.70
C GLU A 20 -7.50 10.26 -10.04
N GLU A 21 -8.17 11.42 -10.13
CA GLU A 21 -7.68 12.66 -9.55
C GLU A 21 -7.69 12.59 -8.02
N ASN A 22 -8.81 12.18 -7.42
CA ASN A 22 -8.95 12.02 -5.98
C ASN A 22 -8.06 10.91 -5.41
N GLN A 23 -7.84 9.83 -6.17
CA GLN A 23 -6.89 8.77 -5.80
C GLN A 23 -5.47 9.31 -5.68
N ASN A 24 -5.02 10.11 -6.67
CA ASN A 24 -3.68 10.70 -6.64
C ASN A 24 -3.53 11.68 -5.47
N GLU A 25 -4.52 12.53 -5.22
CA GLU A 25 -4.48 13.47 -4.08
C GLU A 25 -4.38 12.72 -2.74
N LEU A 26 -5.16 11.65 -2.57
CA LEU A 26 -5.10 10.81 -1.37
C LEU A 26 -3.73 10.14 -1.21
N LEU A 27 -3.14 9.63 -2.29
CA LEU A 27 -1.81 9.03 -2.29
C LEU A 27 -0.74 10.04 -1.89
N ASP A 28 -0.77 11.24 -2.45
CA ASP A 28 0.15 12.32 -2.09
C ASP A 28 0.03 12.71 -0.61
N TYR A 29 -1.19 12.77 -0.08
CA TYR A 29 -1.42 13.01 1.35
C TYR A 29 -0.85 11.91 2.24
N MET A 30 -1.04 10.64 1.86
CA MET A 30 -0.44 9.53 2.60
C MET A 30 1.09 9.60 2.55
N LYS A 31 1.66 10.04 1.42
CA LYS A 31 3.11 10.24 1.27
C LYS A 31 3.62 11.26 2.27
N PHE A 32 2.96 12.41 2.32
CA PHE A 32 3.26 13.47 3.27
C PHE A 32 3.20 12.98 4.73
N ILE A 33 2.17 12.22 5.08
CA ILE A 33 2.03 11.64 6.42
C ILE A 33 3.21 10.70 6.74
N ASN A 34 3.64 9.89 5.77
CA ASN A 34 4.77 8.99 5.98
C ASN A 34 6.12 9.69 6.05
N GLU A 35 6.45 10.50 5.04
CA GLU A 35 7.76 11.08 4.83
C GLU A 35 8.00 12.31 5.72
N GLU A 36 7.01 13.19 5.85
CA GLU A 36 7.17 14.47 6.56
C GLU A 36 6.77 14.38 8.04
N LEU A 37 5.73 13.60 8.36
CA LEU A 37 5.27 13.43 9.74
C LEU A 37 5.88 12.20 10.44
N GLY A 38 6.59 11.34 9.69
CA GLY A 38 7.24 10.14 10.24
C GLY A 38 6.27 9.05 10.70
N VAL A 39 5.02 9.09 10.24
CA VAL A 39 3.98 8.13 10.62
C VAL A 39 4.12 6.86 9.79
N THR A 40 4.02 5.69 10.41
CA THR A 40 3.97 4.44 9.64
C THR A 40 2.62 4.33 8.94
N VAL A 41 2.61 4.08 7.63
CA VAL A 41 1.38 3.89 6.86
C VAL A 41 1.29 2.44 6.37
N ILE A 42 0.18 1.78 6.68
CA ILE A 42 -0.16 0.44 6.18
C ILE A 42 -1.40 0.58 5.31
N VAL A 43 -1.26 0.21 4.04
CA VAL A 43 -2.37 0.14 3.09
C VAL A 43 -2.68 -1.33 2.82
N ILE A 44 -3.95 -1.70 2.97
CA ILE A 44 -4.49 -2.99 2.57
C ILE A 44 -5.23 -2.75 1.26
N THR A 45 -4.74 -3.35 0.17
CA THR A 45 -5.38 -3.23 -1.13
C THR A 45 -5.04 -4.42 -2.04
N HIS A 46 -5.90 -4.63 -3.03
CA HIS A 46 -5.62 -5.51 -4.17
C HIS A 46 -5.09 -4.75 -5.41
N ASP A 47 -5.00 -3.42 -5.37
CA ASP A 47 -4.49 -2.60 -6.47
C ASP A 47 -2.95 -2.65 -6.52
N MET A 48 -2.42 -3.40 -7.50
CA MET A 48 -0.98 -3.55 -7.70
C MET A 48 -0.31 -2.31 -8.30
N GLU A 49 -1.06 -1.44 -9.00
CA GLU A 49 -0.52 -0.19 -9.55
C GLU A 49 -0.24 0.81 -8.42
N LEU A 50 -1.16 0.90 -7.46
CA LEU A 50 -0.96 1.64 -6.22
C LEU A 50 0.24 1.10 -5.44
N VAL A 51 0.29 -0.22 -5.22
CA VAL A 51 1.39 -0.86 -4.49
C VAL A 51 2.74 -0.56 -5.15
N GLY A 52 2.83 -0.64 -6.48
CA GLY A 52 4.05 -0.36 -7.22
C GLY A 52 4.48 1.11 -7.21
N SER A 53 3.53 2.04 -7.08
CA SER A 53 3.80 3.47 -7.16
C SER A 53 4.07 4.11 -5.80
N PHE A 54 3.52 3.53 -4.73
CA PHE A 54 3.46 4.20 -3.42
C PHE A 54 4.15 3.45 -2.28
N CYS A 55 4.21 2.12 -2.34
CA CYS A 55 4.74 1.33 -1.23
C CYS A 55 6.26 1.08 -1.38
N ASN A 56 6.96 0.96 -0.24
CA ASN A 56 8.38 0.56 -0.22
C ASN A 56 8.56 -0.94 0.09
N ARG A 57 7.57 -1.57 0.74
CA ARG A 57 7.55 -2.98 1.12
C ARG A 57 6.12 -3.52 0.97
N ALA A 58 6.00 -4.78 0.57
CA ALA A 58 4.72 -5.49 0.55
C ALA A 58 4.76 -6.73 1.45
N LEU A 59 3.60 -7.03 2.01
CA LEU A 59 3.26 -8.29 2.65
C LEU A 59 2.12 -8.91 1.83
N VAL A 60 2.38 -10.03 1.15
CA VAL A 60 1.35 -10.70 0.34
C VAL A 60 0.81 -11.91 1.10
N LEU A 61 -0.51 -11.97 1.21
CA LEU A 61 -1.23 -13.10 1.77
C LEU A 61 -1.97 -13.85 0.64
N ASN A 62 -1.86 -15.17 0.64
CA ASN A 62 -2.67 -16.04 -0.21
C ASN A 62 -3.22 -17.18 0.65
N GLN A 63 -4.55 -17.38 0.64
CA GLN A 63 -5.23 -18.40 1.45
C GLN A 63 -4.87 -18.35 2.95
N GLY A 64 -4.71 -17.14 3.50
CA GLY A 64 -4.34 -16.93 4.90
C GLY A 64 -2.87 -17.22 5.22
N LEU A 65 -2.03 -17.52 4.22
CA LEU A 65 -0.60 -17.73 4.38
C LEU A 65 0.19 -16.57 3.79
N LYS A 66 1.25 -16.16 4.49
CA LYS A 66 2.23 -15.21 3.98
C LYS A 66 3.04 -15.86 2.87
N VAL A 67 2.88 -15.38 1.65
CA VAL A 67 3.60 -15.86 0.47
C VAL A 67 4.74 -14.94 0.05
N PHE A 68 4.69 -13.67 0.45
CA PHE A 68 5.77 -12.71 0.22
C PHE A 68 5.85 -11.70 1.36
N ASP A 69 7.07 -11.24 1.63
CA ASP A 69 7.37 -10.20 2.62
C ASP A 69 8.72 -9.57 2.28
N GLY A 70 8.69 -8.39 1.67
CA GLY A 70 9.91 -7.79 1.15
C GLY A 70 9.70 -6.48 0.41
N PRO A 71 10.81 -5.87 -0.04
CA PRO A 71 10.78 -4.63 -0.82
C PRO A 71 9.95 -4.79 -2.10
N ILE A 72 9.27 -3.73 -2.51
CA ILE A 72 8.39 -3.76 -3.68
C ILE A 72 9.13 -4.18 -4.95
N GLU A 73 10.38 -3.76 -5.11
CA GLU A 73 11.19 -4.15 -6.25
C GLU A 73 11.28 -5.67 -6.36
N ALA A 74 11.51 -6.38 -5.24
CA ALA A 74 11.60 -7.84 -5.23
C ALA A 74 10.25 -8.51 -5.56
N LEU A 75 9.13 -7.89 -5.21
CA LEU A 75 7.80 -8.42 -5.53
C LEU A 75 7.57 -8.49 -7.05
N PHE A 76 7.98 -7.45 -7.78
CA PHE A 76 7.77 -7.35 -9.22
C PHE A 76 8.79 -8.14 -10.06
N PHE A 77 9.92 -8.58 -9.48
CA PHE A 77 10.88 -9.45 -10.16
C PHE A 77 10.51 -10.95 -10.12
N GLU A 78 9.58 -11.36 -9.25
CA GLU A 78 9.16 -12.75 -9.13
C GLU A 78 7.88 -13.04 -9.94
N ASP A 79 8.04 -13.44 -11.20
CA ASP A 79 6.94 -13.81 -12.12
C ASP A 79 5.95 -14.84 -11.54
N ASP A 80 6.44 -15.77 -10.71
CA ASP A 80 5.61 -16.82 -10.09
C ASP A 80 4.76 -16.31 -8.93
N LEU A 81 5.16 -15.21 -8.29
CA LEU A 81 4.35 -14.57 -7.25
C LEU A 81 3.19 -13.82 -7.88
N LEU A 82 3.44 -13.00 -8.91
CA LEU A 82 2.41 -12.21 -9.59
C LEU A 82 1.22 -13.07 -10.08
N ARG A 83 1.49 -14.27 -10.60
CA ARG A 83 0.44 -15.24 -11.01
C ARG A 83 -0.41 -15.81 -9.89
N LYS A 84 0.04 -15.72 -8.63
CA LYS A 84 -0.70 -16.21 -7.46
C LYS A 84 -1.51 -15.12 -6.75
N VAL A 85 -1.23 -13.85 -7.06
CA VAL A 85 -1.89 -12.69 -6.44
C VAL A 85 -2.88 -11.99 -7.37
N THR A 86 -2.80 -12.25 -8.68
CA THR A 86 -3.78 -11.80 -9.69
C THR A 86 -4.85 -12.86 -9.90
#